data_AF-A0A7S3D295-F1
#
_entry.id   AF-A0A7S3D295-F1
#
_cell.length_a   1.000
_cell.length_b   1.000
_cell.length_c   1.000
_cell.angle_alpha   90.00
_cell.angle_beta   90.00
_cell.angle_gamma   90.00
#
_symmetry.space_group_name_H-M   'P 1'
#
loop_
_entity.id
_entity.type
_entity.pdbx_description
1 polymer ?
#
loop_
_entity_poly.entity_id
_entity_poly.type
_entity_poly.pdbx_seq_one_letter_code
_entity_poly.pdbx_strand_id
1 'polypeptide(L)'
;GGGGEGGVERRREQKGIVYGVFSRSFKITKRMVQMWGDILCRTPSPSLLVISSIGVEEAAQQRILTYLSQVVESIQKREEEGGGRGERMCRHVQTPPALFLPALPRISHTYIKSFLVDVLLDTSPYGAHVTAGDALFQAVPIVTLPRQSMTSRVSASMWSAVASTPPPSLSLPPSSALHSQRRGGEEEDNKNGCHSDPDHDRTYGFDYDHDFDHDYGLPLPSAFGCDCGRYAEMAIARDEGEYVKKAVDMAGWMRKSPLFRSEMGRCISHSPVFDVDAKVRDIVRAVRMSIDVKRSGGVERRMHVVVSAFPPTSQRERSRN
;
A
#
# COMPACT_ATOMS: atom_id res chain seq x y z
N GLY A 1 -30.00 -21.27 22.53
CA GLY A 1 -28.88 -20.31 22.45
C GLY A 1 -28.39 -20.29 21.01
N GLY A 2 -28.45 -19.13 20.35
CA GLY A 2 -28.11 -19.00 18.92
C GLY A 2 -27.98 -17.54 18.47
N GLY A 3 -27.44 -16.67 19.34
CA GLY A 3 -27.41 -15.21 19.12
C GLY A 3 -26.02 -14.59 18.98
N GLY A 4 -24.95 -15.40 18.85
CA GLY A 4 -23.57 -14.92 18.94
C GLY A 4 -22.99 -14.35 17.63
N GLU A 5 -23.27 -14.98 16.48
CA GLU A 5 -22.57 -14.66 15.23
C GLU A 5 -23.12 -13.41 14.54
N GLY A 6 -24.45 -13.22 14.52
CA GLY A 6 -25.08 -12.05 13.89
C GLY A 6 -24.83 -10.72 14.61
N GLY A 7 -24.40 -10.73 15.88
CA GLY A 7 -24.06 -9.52 16.64
C GLY A 7 -22.64 -9.01 16.38
N VAL A 8 -21.69 -9.92 16.12
CA VAL A 8 -20.29 -9.59 15.79
C VAL A 8 -20.21 -9.06 14.35
N GLU A 9 -20.97 -9.65 13.44
CA GLU A 9 -21.03 -9.25 12.03
C GLU A 9 -21.68 -7.87 11.85
N ARG A 10 -22.82 -7.60 12.53
CA ARG A 10 -23.45 -6.26 12.56
C ARG A 10 -22.59 -5.19 13.24
N ARG A 11 -21.78 -5.53 14.25
CA ARG A 11 -20.81 -4.58 14.85
C ARG A 11 -19.66 -4.23 13.90
N ARG A 12 -19.25 -5.17 13.03
CA ARG A 12 -18.25 -4.92 11.98
C ARG A 12 -18.80 -4.06 10.85
N GLU A 13 -20.09 -4.18 10.53
CA GLU A 13 -20.79 -3.32 9.56
C GLU A 13 -20.87 -1.85 9.99
N GLN A 14 -20.78 -1.55 11.29
CA GLN A 14 -20.83 -0.18 11.83
C GLN A 14 -19.46 0.46 12.08
N LYS A 15 -18.35 -0.27 11.91
CA LYS A 15 -17.02 0.32 12.14
C LYS A 15 -16.71 1.30 11.02
N GLY A 16 -16.59 2.58 11.39
CA GLY A 16 -16.21 3.63 10.45
C GLY A 16 -14.78 3.50 9.94
N ILE A 17 -14.51 4.14 8.81
CA ILE A 17 -13.21 4.24 8.16
C ILE A 17 -12.67 5.66 8.36
N VAL A 18 -11.44 5.74 8.85
CA VAL A 18 -10.73 7.00 9.01
C VAL A 18 -9.65 7.11 7.94
N TYR A 19 -9.82 8.05 7.01
CA TYR A 19 -8.80 8.39 6.02
C TYR A 19 -7.85 9.45 6.57
N GLY A 20 -6.55 9.31 6.29
CA GLY A 20 -5.51 10.25 6.74
C GLY A 20 -4.87 11.04 5.60
N VAL A 21 -4.63 12.34 5.80
CA VAL A 21 -3.77 13.15 4.95
C VAL A 21 -2.75 13.89 5.80
N PHE A 22 -1.52 13.36 5.87
CA PHE A 22 -0.44 13.91 6.68
C PHE A 22 0.61 14.62 5.81
N SER A 23 0.12 15.58 5.03
CA SER A 23 0.90 16.40 4.10
C SER A 23 0.97 17.86 4.56
N ARG A 24 1.99 18.59 4.10
CA ARG A 24 2.08 20.04 4.29
C ARG A 24 1.04 20.77 3.44
N SER A 25 0.59 21.94 3.88
CA SER A 25 -0.43 22.77 3.21
C SER A 25 -0.23 22.94 1.70
N PHE A 26 0.98 23.27 1.26
CA PHE A 26 1.26 23.52 -0.16
C PHE A 26 1.11 22.30 -1.07
N LYS A 27 0.99 21.09 -0.52
CA LYS A 27 0.70 19.87 -1.29
C LYS A 27 -0.81 19.62 -1.46
N ILE A 28 -1.64 20.34 -0.70
CA ILE A 28 -3.10 20.19 -0.71
C ILE A 28 -3.68 21.13 -1.77
N THR A 29 -4.07 20.55 -2.90
CA THR A 29 -4.69 21.29 -4.00
C THR A 29 -6.21 21.16 -3.95
N LYS A 30 -6.93 22.06 -4.63
CA LYS A 30 -8.40 21.92 -4.80
C LYS A 30 -8.76 20.57 -5.42
N ARG A 31 -7.96 20.08 -6.37
CA ARG A 31 -8.20 18.80 -7.04
C ARG A 31 -8.10 17.62 -6.06
N MET A 32 -7.14 17.65 -5.14
CA MET A 32 -7.05 16.65 -4.08
C MET A 32 -8.30 16.66 -3.18
N VAL A 33 -8.76 17.85 -2.76
CA VAL A 33 -9.94 17.97 -1.90
C VAL A 33 -11.21 17.47 -2.60
N GLN A 34 -11.34 17.69 -3.92
CA GLN A 34 -12.43 17.10 -4.72
C GLN A 34 -12.42 15.57 -4.66
N MET A 35 -11.26 14.95 -4.95
CA MET A 35 -11.12 13.50 -4.90
C MET A 35 -11.38 12.94 -3.49
N TRP A 36 -10.99 13.65 -2.43
CA TRP A 36 -11.29 13.22 -1.07
C TRP A 36 -12.79 13.27 -0.77
N GLY A 37 -13.50 14.29 -1.25
CA GLY A 37 -14.97 14.32 -1.18
C GLY A 37 -15.61 13.14 -1.91
N ASP A 38 -15.12 12.81 -3.11
CA ASP A 38 -15.58 11.65 -3.87
C ASP A 38 -15.32 10.33 -3.11
N ILE A 39 -14.14 10.17 -2.48
CA ILE A 39 -13.77 8.99 -1.68
C ILE A 39 -14.72 8.84 -0.48
N LEU A 40 -14.92 9.92 0.29
CA LEU A 40 -15.81 9.90 1.46
C LEU A 40 -17.23 9.51 1.03
N CYS A 41 -17.76 10.13 -0.02
CA CYS A 41 -19.07 9.79 -0.53
C CYS A 41 -19.17 8.35 -1.01
N ARG A 42 -18.16 7.83 -1.73
CA ARG A 42 -18.19 6.46 -2.28
C ARG A 42 -17.91 5.36 -1.25
N THR A 43 -17.53 5.72 -0.02
CA THR A 43 -17.25 4.73 1.02
C THR A 43 -18.57 4.20 1.60
N PRO A 44 -18.85 2.87 1.51
CA PRO A 44 -20.14 2.29 1.93
C PRO A 44 -20.27 2.11 3.45
N SER A 45 -19.53 2.88 4.25
CA SER A 45 -19.47 2.80 5.71
C SER A 45 -19.16 4.19 6.28
N PRO A 46 -19.47 4.46 7.56
CA PRO A 46 -19.18 5.75 8.18
C PRO A 46 -17.75 6.22 7.88
N SER A 47 -17.56 7.35 7.22
CA SER A 47 -16.23 7.77 6.77
C SER A 47 -15.87 9.17 7.24
N LEU A 48 -14.64 9.33 7.73
CA LEU A 48 -14.08 10.60 8.21
C LEU A 48 -12.71 10.84 7.60
N LEU A 49 -12.43 12.07 7.19
CA LEU A 49 -11.09 12.49 6.80
C LEU A 49 -10.37 13.21 7.95
N VAL A 50 -9.09 12.90 8.13
CA VAL A 50 -8.27 13.49 9.18
C VAL A 50 -7.01 14.09 8.55
N ILE A 51 -6.82 15.39 8.71
CA ILE A 51 -5.76 16.16 8.06
C ILE A 51 -4.76 16.66 9.11
N SER A 52 -3.47 16.60 8.83
CA SER A 52 -2.47 17.20 9.72
C SER A 52 -2.51 18.73 9.64
N SER A 53 -2.55 19.42 10.78
CA SER A 53 -2.47 20.90 10.81
C SER A 53 -1.06 21.46 10.57
N ILE A 54 -0.05 20.60 10.40
CA ILE A 54 1.36 21.02 10.32
C ILE A 54 1.61 21.86 9.07
N GLY A 55 1.99 23.11 9.30
CA GLY A 55 2.23 24.09 8.25
C GLY A 55 0.95 24.56 7.55
N VAL A 56 -0.23 24.34 8.13
CA VAL A 56 -1.51 24.84 7.64
C VAL A 56 -2.02 25.89 8.62
N GLU A 57 -2.05 27.15 8.19
CA GLU A 57 -2.64 28.23 8.99
C GLU A 57 -4.14 27.99 9.21
N GLU A 58 -4.68 28.45 10.34
CA GLU A 58 -6.08 28.23 10.72
C GLU A 58 -7.07 28.70 9.64
N ALA A 59 -6.83 29.85 9.01
CA ALA A 59 -7.63 30.33 7.89
C ALA A 59 -7.58 29.39 6.67
N ALA A 60 -6.43 28.75 6.40
CA ALA A 60 -6.30 27.77 5.33
C ALA A 60 -6.99 26.45 5.70
N GLN A 61 -6.93 26.03 6.97
CA GLN A 61 -7.67 24.88 7.46
C GLN A 61 -9.18 25.09 7.26
N GLN A 62 -9.70 26.24 7.67
CA GLN A 62 -11.11 26.58 7.50
C GLN A 62 -11.53 26.58 6.03
N ARG A 63 -10.71 27.13 5.12
CA ARG A 63 -10.97 27.08 3.68
C ARG A 63 -11.04 25.64 3.14
N ILE A 64 -10.15 24.76 3.58
CA ILE A 64 -10.15 23.35 3.17
C ILE A 64 -11.41 22.65 3.69
N LEU A 65 -11.77 22.84 4.96
CA LEU A 65 -12.98 22.25 5.54
C LEU A 65 -14.24 22.73 4.83
N THR A 66 -14.38 24.04 4.64
CA THR A 66 -15.52 24.63 3.91
C THR A 66 -15.60 24.10 2.48
N TYR A 67 -14.48 24.04 1.76
CA TYR A 67 -14.47 23.53 0.40
C TYR A 67 -14.83 22.04 0.31
N LEU A 68 -14.34 21.22 1.25
CA LEU A 68 -14.70 19.81 1.30
C LEU A 68 -16.20 19.62 1.60
N SER A 69 -16.77 20.36 2.55
CA SER A 69 -18.21 20.32 2.81
C SER A 69 -19.02 20.68 1.57
N GLN A 70 -18.62 21.74 0.85
CA GLN A 70 -19.27 22.13 -0.41
C GLN A 70 -19.20 21.03 -1.48
N VAL A 71 -18.06 20.32 -1.58
CA VAL A 71 -17.93 19.19 -2.49
C VAL A 71 -18.92 18.08 -2.12
N VAL A 72 -18.97 17.67 -0.85
CA VAL A 72 -19.88 16.62 -0.37
C VAL A 72 -21.35 17.01 -0.61
N GLU A 73 -21.73 18.23 -0.23
CA GLU A 73 -23.08 18.78 -0.46
C GLU A 73 -23.44 18.81 -1.96
N SER A 74 -22.49 19.17 -2.83
CA SER A 74 -22.72 19.18 -4.29
C SER A 74 -22.90 17.78 -4.88
N ILE A 75 -22.26 16.76 -4.31
CA ILE A 75 -22.46 15.37 -4.72
C ILE A 75 -23.85 14.91 -4.24
N GLN A 76 -24.20 15.17 -2.98
CA GLN A 76 -25.51 14.87 -2.41
C GLN A 76 -26.66 15.48 -3.24
N LYS A 77 -26.55 16.77 -3.58
CA LYS A 77 -27.58 17.46 -4.36
C LYS A 77 -27.76 16.85 -5.76
N ARG A 78 -26.66 16.52 -6.45
CA ARG A 78 -26.73 15.87 -7.77
C ARG A 78 -27.37 14.48 -7.71
N GLU A 79 -27.19 13.74 -6.61
CA GLU A 79 -27.86 12.46 -6.40
C GLU A 79 -29.36 12.61 -6.18
N GLU A 80 -29.78 13.63 -5.44
CA GLU A 80 -31.20 13.93 -5.20
C GLU A 80 -31.93 14.36 -6.49
N GLU A 81 -31.31 15.23 -7.28
CA GLU A 81 -31.85 15.69 -8.57
C GLU A 81 -31.89 14.57 -9.62
N GLY A 82 -30.97 13.60 -9.53
CA GLY A 82 -30.86 12.47 -10.46
C GLY A 82 -31.97 11.41 -10.34
N GLY A 83 -32.90 11.55 -9.37
CA GLY A 83 -34.13 10.73 -9.29
C GLY A 83 -33.93 9.22 -9.03
N GLY A 84 -32.72 8.79 -8.68
CA GLY A 84 -32.40 7.37 -8.51
C GLY A 84 -33.03 6.76 -7.26
N ARG A 85 -33.68 5.60 -7.39
CA ARG A 85 -34.14 4.75 -6.26
C ARG A 85 -33.01 4.00 -5.54
N GLY A 86 -31.76 4.36 -5.81
CA GLY A 86 -30.56 3.71 -5.28
C GLY A 86 -30.18 4.21 -3.88
N GLU A 87 -29.25 3.50 -3.25
CA GLU A 87 -28.61 3.93 -2.01
C GLU A 87 -27.80 5.21 -2.25
N ARG A 88 -28.09 6.28 -1.50
CA ARG A 88 -27.34 7.55 -1.61
C ARG A 88 -25.90 7.34 -1.18
N MET A 89 -24.96 7.78 -2.00
CA MET A 89 -23.53 7.49 -1.83
C MET A 89 -23.04 8.19 -0.55
N CYS A 90 -23.25 9.50 -0.45
CA CYS A 90 -22.75 10.31 0.65
C CYS A 90 -23.45 10.11 2.00
N ARG A 91 -24.36 9.14 2.16
CA ARG A 91 -25.15 8.98 3.39
C ARG A 91 -24.31 8.62 4.62
N HIS A 92 -23.11 8.08 4.41
CA HIS A 92 -22.21 7.63 5.47
C HIS A 92 -21.11 8.65 5.82
N VAL A 93 -21.07 9.79 5.14
CA VAL A 93 -20.05 10.82 5.43
C VAL A 93 -20.32 11.43 6.80
N GLN A 94 -19.30 11.44 7.66
CA GLN A 94 -19.42 12.07 8.98
C GLN A 94 -19.61 13.60 8.85
N THR A 95 -20.26 14.21 9.85
CA THR A 95 -20.43 15.66 9.93
C THR A 95 -19.76 16.18 11.20
N PRO A 96 -18.68 16.98 11.10
CA PRO A 96 -18.04 17.46 9.87
C PRO A 96 -17.31 16.34 9.08
N PRO A 97 -17.16 16.48 7.75
CA PRO A 97 -16.55 15.45 6.88
C PRO A 97 -15.04 15.32 7.09
N ALA A 98 -14.41 16.32 7.69
CA ALA A 98 -13.01 16.29 8.05
C ALA A 98 -12.71 16.99 9.37
N LEU A 99 -11.62 16.57 10.00
CA LEU A 99 -11.03 17.20 11.19
C LEU A 99 -9.54 17.46 10.98
N PHE A 100 -9.04 18.56 11.53
CA PHE A 100 -7.59 18.82 11.62
C PHE A 100 -7.02 18.29 12.93
N LEU A 101 -5.99 17.45 12.85
CA LEU A 101 -5.23 17.04 14.03
C LEU A 101 -4.19 18.09 14.41
N PRO A 102 -4.02 18.38 15.70
CA PRO A 102 -3.03 19.33 16.17
C PRO A 102 -1.61 18.93 15.77
N ALA A 103 -0.71 19.91 15.74
CA ALA A 103 0.71 19.64 15.54
C ALA A 103 1.25 18.87 16.76
N LEU A 104 1.92 17.75 16.53
CA LEU A 104 2.64 17.01 17.56
C LEU A 104 4.15 17.29 17.43
N PRO A 105 4.96 17.06 18.48
CA PRO A 105 6.40 17.16 18.41
C PRO A 105 6.98 16.38 17.22
N ARG A 106 7.99 16.96 16.55
CA ARG A 106 8.50 16.48 15.26
C ARG A 106 8.93 15.02 15.25
N ILE A 107 9.49 14.52 16.35
CA ILE A 107 10.18 13.21 16.43
C ILE A 107 9.23 12.04 16.13
N SER A 108 7.91 12.23 16.19
CA SER A 108 6.97 11.13 16.00
C SER A 108 5.60 11.54 15.50
N HIS A 109 5.40 12.77 15.01
CA HIS A 109 4.05 13.26 14.70
C HIS A 109 3.33 12.37 13.65
N THR A 110 3.96 12.07 12.52
CA THR A 110 3.31 11.31 11.45
C THR A 110 3.15 9.86 11.85
N TYR A 111 4.19 9.32 12.48
CA TYR A 111 4.21 7.99 13.07
C TYR A 111 3.01 7.84 14.03
N ILE A 112 2.89 8.67 15.07
CA ILE A 112 1.79 8.58 16.03
C ILE A 112 0.42 8.75 15.35
N LYS A 113 0.29 9.70 14.41
CA LYS A 113 -0.98 9.94 13.71
C LYS A 113 -1.38 8.78 12.80
N SER A 114 -0.43 7.98 12.30
CA SER A 114 -0.71 6.83 11.43
C SER A 114 -1.45 5.71 12.18
N PHE A 115 -1.34 5.62 13.50
CA PHE A 115 -2.19 4.75 14.32
C PHE A 115 -3.67 5.16 14.37
N LEU A 116 -3.98 6.41 14.03
CA LEU A 116 -5.34 6.96 14.12
C LEU A 116 -6.17 6.78 12.84
N VAL A 117 -5.55 6.27 11.77
CA VAL A 117 -6.17 6.19 10.44
C VAL A 117 -6.12 4.76 9.94
N ASP A 118 -7.11 4.37 9.14
CA ASP A 118 -7.18 3.08 8.49
C ASP A 118 -6.41 3.07 7.16
N VAL A 119 -6.59 4.13 6.37
CA VAL A 119 -5.98 4.31 5.03
C VAL A 119 -5.40 5.72 4.90
N LEU A 120 -4.17 5.83 4.42
CA LEU A 120 -3.54 7.11 4.14
C LEU A 120 -3.70 7.49 2.66
N LEU A 121 -4.02 8.76 2.42
CA LEU A 121 -4.26 9.32 1.10
C LEU A 121 -3.08 10.22 0.73
N ASP A 122 -2.31 9.79 -0.26
CA ASP A 122 -1.18 10.56 -0.77
C ASP A 122 -1.64 11.80 -1.57
N THR A 123 -0.79 12.81 -1.69
CA THR A 123 -1.04 14.01 -2.49
C THR A 123 -0.38 13.93 -3.87
N SER A 124 -0.98 14.57 -4.88
CA SER A 124 -0.39 14.73 -6.22
C SER A 124 -0.51 16.20 -6.66
N PRO A 125 0.46 16.75 -7.41
CA PRO A 125 1.63 16.11 -8.03
C PRO A 125 2.87 16.04 -7.11
N TYR A 126 2.75 16.46 -5.86
CA TYR A 126 3.83 16.34 -4.87
C TYR A 126 3.38 15.35 -3.80
N GLY A 127 3.96 14.15 -3.83
CA GLY A 127 3.61 13.06 -2.95
C GLY A 127 4.23 13.13 -1.57
N ALA A 128 3.87 12.14 -0.78
CA ALA A 128 4.45 11.78 0.49
C ALA A 128 5.87 11.26 0.26
N HIS A 129 6.76 11.64 1.17
CA HIS A 129 8.14 11.19 1.20
C HIS A 129 8.34 10.44 2.53
N VAL A 130 8.83 11.13 3.55
CA VAL A 130 8.94 10.59 4.91
C VAL A 130 7.61 10.05 5.42
N THR A 131 6.50 10.76 5.16
CA THR A 131 5.14 10.30 5.50
C THR A 131 4.78 8.93 4.92
N ALA A 132 5.21 8.61 3.70
CA ALA A 132 4.96 7.30 3.10
C ALA A 132 5.75 6.21 3.82
N GLY A 133 7.01 6.51 4.16
CA GLY A 133 7.84 5.63 5.00
C GLY A 133 7.21 5.38 6.37
N ASP A 134 6.77 6.43 7.06
CA ASP A 134 6.13 6.32 8.38
C ASP A 134 4.85 5.46 8.32
N ALA A 135 4.03 5.64 7.28
CA ALA A 135 2.80 4.87 7.08
C ALA A 135 3.10 3.38 6.82
N LEU A 136 4.01 3.09 5.88
CA LEU A 136 4.38 1.72 5.54
C LEU A 136 5.07 1.01 6.71
N PHE A 137 5.92 1.70 7.46
CA PHE A 137 6.58 1.14 8.64
C PHE A 137 5.56 0.67 9.70
N GLN A 138 4.37 1.26 9.73
CA GLN A 138 3.27 0.86 10.60
C GLN A 138 2.22 -0.05 9.94
N ALA A 139 2.49 -0.52 8.72
CA ALA A 139 1.52 -1.24 7.91
C ALA A 139 0.18 -0.48 7.79
N VAL A 140 0.24 0.83 7.58
CA VAL A 140 -0.88 1.65 7.13
C VAL A 140 -0.83 1.75 5.61
N PRO A 141 -1.86 1.27 4.90
CA PRO A 141 -1.86 1.35 3.44
C PRO A 141 -1.95 2.81 3.00
N ILE A 142 -1.05 3.23 2.12
CA ILE A 142 -1.06 4.54 1.48
C ILE A 142 -1.44 4.42 0.00
N VAL A 143 -2.56 5.04 -0.41
CA VAL A 143 -2.96 5.08 -1.83
C VAL A 143 -2.29 6.28 -2.49
N THR A 144 -1.68 6.07 -3.66
CA THR A 144 -0.84 7.07 -4.32
C THR A 144 -1.16 7.23 -5.81
N LEU A 145 -0.98 8.46 -6.31
CA LEU A 145 -1.17 8.84 -7.71
C LEU A 145 0.15 9.38 -8.28
N PRO A 146 1.06 8.51 -8.75
CA PRO A 146 2.29 8.93 -9.41
C PRO A 146 2.02 9.75 -10.67
N ARG A 147 2.84 10.79 -10.86
CA ARG A 147 2.94 11.59 -12.08
C ARG A 147 4.35 11.43 -12.67
N GLN A 148 4.73 12.31 -13.58
CA GLN A 148 6.02 12.22 -14.27
C GLN A 148 7.21 12.60 -13.37
N SER A 149 7.01 13.49 -12.40
CA SER A 149 8.10 13.97 -11.53
C SER A 149 8.54 12.91 -10.52
N MET A 150 9.82 12.96 -10.12
CA MET A 150 10.33 12.10 -9.05
C MET A 150 9.58 12.31 -7.73
N THR A 151 9.24 13.56 -7.39
CA THR A 151 8.54 13.91 -6.15
C THR A 151 7.10 13.39 -6.08
N SER A 152 6.52 12.97 -7.20
CA SER A 152 5.20 12.32 -7.25
C SER A 152 5.30 10.78 -7.10
N ARG A 153 6.48 10.20 -7.30
CA ARG A 153 6.67 8.74 -7.44
C ARG A 153 7.31 8.06 -6.24
N VAL A 154 7.55 8.78 -5.14
CA VAL A 154 8.26 8.19 -3.97
C VAL A 154 7.42 7.12 -3.29
N SER A 155 6.15 7.38 -2.99
CA SER A 155 5.25 6.36 -2.42
C SER A 155 5.09 5.15 -3.35
N ALA A 156 4.94 5.38 -4.66
CA ALA A 156 4.85 4.32 -5.65
C ALA A 156 6.15 3.48 -5.74
N SER A 157 7.31 4.13 -5.60
CA SER A 157 8.62 3.46 -5.55
C SER A 157 8.75 2.57 -4.31
N MET A 158 8.29 3.05 -3.15
CA MET A 158 8.27 2.25 -1.92
C MET A 158 7.35 1.03 -2.06
N TRP A 159 6.14 1.20 -2.60
CA TRP A 159 5.25 0.07 -2.88
C TRP A 159 5.85 -0.93 -3.86
N SER A 160 6.51 -0.44 -4.91
CA SER A 160 7.18 -1.30 -5.88
C SER A 160 8.33 -2.10 -5.24
N ALA A 161 9.03 -1.52 -4.27
CA ALA A 161 10.04 -2.22 -3.47
C ALA A 161 9.46 -3.22 -2.46
N VAL A 162 8.22 -3.02 -2.01
CA VAL A 162 7.49 -4.04 -1.22
C VAL A 162 7.09 -5.20 -2.13
N ALA A 163 6.56 -4.89 -3.32
CA ALA A 163 6.11 -5.86 -4.30
C ALA A 163 7.22 -6.72 -4.92
N SER A 164 8.47 -6.23 -4.95
CA SER A 164 9.63 -6.98 -5.44
C SER A 164 10.09 -8.10 -4.51
N THR A 165 9.54 -8.18 -3.31
CA THR A 165 9.93 -9.16 -2.30
C THR A 165 9.34 -10.53 -2.64
N PRO A 166 10.16 -11.58 -2.84
CA PRO A 166 9.64 -12.93 -2.98
C PRO A 166 8.90 -13.33 -1.67
N PRO A 167 7.81 -14.12 -1.75
CA PRO A 167 7.12 -14.57 -0.55
C PRO A 167 8.11 -15.26 0.39
N PRO A 168 8.08 -14.98 1.71
CA PRO A 168 8.92 -15.70 2.64
C PRO A 168 8.62 -17.19 2.49
N SER A 169 9.65 -17.98 2.16
CA SER A 169 9.54 -19.44 2.18
C SER A 169 9.13 -19.83 3.60
N LEU A 170 7.93 -20.38 3.76
CA LEU A 170 7.50 -21.02 4.99
C LEU A 170 8.34 -22.28 5.20
N SER A 171 9.61 -22.13 5.60
CA SER A 171 10.29 -23.21 6.30
C SER A 171 9.67 -23.26 7.68
N LEU A 172 8.66 -24.11 7.86
CA LEU A 172 8.30 -24.58 9.20
C LEU A 172 9.60 -24.98 9.91
N PRO A 173 9.85 -24.56 11.17
CA PRO A 173 10.94 -25.16 11.92
C PRO A 173 10.73 -26.68 11.87
N PRO A 174 11.77 -27.48 11.59
CA PRO A 174 11.59 -28.92 11.52
C PRO A 174 10.96 -29.39 12.84
N SER A 175 9.85 -30.12 12.74
CA SER A 175 9.09 -30.65 13.89
C SER A 175 9.93 -31.53 14.84
N SER A 176 11.18 -31.84 14.48
CA SER A 176 12.13 -32.57 15.32
C SER A 176 12.71 -31.75 16.47
N ALA A 177 12.61 -30.42 16.49
CA ALA A 177 13.16 -29.60 17.58
C ALA A 177 12.39 -29.71 18.91
N LEU A 178 11.22 -30.38 18.94
CA LEU A 178 10.41 -30.58 20.15
C LEU A 178 10.41 -32.02 20.70
N HIS A 179 11.15 -32.95 20.09
CA HIS A 179 11.11 -34.37 20.51
C HIS A 179 12.47 -35.04 20.77
N SER A 180 13.62 -34.35 20.74
CA SER A 180 14.92 -34.98 21.00
C SER A 180 15.37 -35.03 22.47
N GLN A 181 14.46 -34.82 23.44
CA GLN A 181 14.70 -35.11 24.86
C GLN A 181 13.76 -36.21 25.37
N ARG A 182 13.80 -37.38 24.73
CA ARG A 182 13.48 -38.65 25.42
C ARG A 182 13.93 -39.85 24.60
N ARG A 183 14.83 -40.61 25.24
CA ARG A 183 15.16 -42.03 25.05
C ARG A 183 16.17 -42.35 23.96
N GLY A 184 17.31 -42.86 24.42
CA GLY A 184 18.25 -43.65 23.63
C GLY A 184 17.73 -45.06 23.37
N GLY A 185 18.48 -45.75 22.52
CA GLY A 185 18.25 -47.12 22.07
C GLY A 185 18.81 -47.27 20.66
N GLU A 186 19.69 -48.25 20.50
CA GLU A 186 20.58 -48.51 19.36
C GLU A 186 19.86 -49.10 18.12
N GLU A 187 20.68 -49.33 17.08
CA GLU A 187 20.55 -50.23 15.92
C GLU A 187 20.01 -49.73 14.57
N GLU A 188 20.98 -49.54 13.67
CA GLU A 188 21.20 -50.20 12.37
C GLU A 188 20.19 -50.13 11.20
N ASP A 189 20.79 -49.72 10.07
CA ASP A 189 20.71 -50.29 8.73
C ASP A 189 19.62 -49.93 7.69
N ASN A 190 20.17 -49.54 6.53
CA ASN A 190 19.81 -49.93 5.16
C ASN A 190 18.99 -48.98 4.26
N LYS A 191 19.74 -48.35 3.33
CA LYS A 191 19.58 -48.18 1.85
C LYS A 191 18.22 -47.91 1.18
N ASN A 192 18.39 -47.23 0.04
CA ASN A 192 17.48 -46.97 -1.11
C ASN A 192 16.70 -45.63 -0.97
N GLY A 193 16.68 -44.69 -1.91
CA GLY A 193 16.92 -44.71 -3.35
C GLY A 193 15.75 -43.96 -4.05
N CYS A 194 16.00 -43.41 -5.25
CA CYS A 194 15.07 -42.74 -6.20
C CYS A 194 15.00 -41.20 -6.05
N HIS A 195 15.65 -40.38 -6.89
CA HIS A 195 15.32 -40.03 -8.30
C HIS A 195 13.80 -39.78 -8.48
N SER A 196 13.33 -38.62 -8.93
CA SER A 196 13.56 -38.02 -10.27
C SER A 196 13.03 -36.57 -10.32
N ASP A 197 13.76 -35.69 -11.02
CA ASP A 197 13.25 -34.51 -11.78
C ASP A 197 12.52 -35.01 -13.06
N PRO A 198 11.84 -34.21 -13.93
CA PRO A 198 11.68 -32.75 -14.01
C PRO A 198 10.24 -32.28 -14.44
N ASP A 199 10.16 -30.99 -14.82
CA ASP A 199 9.16 -30.31 -15.68
C ASP A 199 7.88 -29.75 -15.03
N HIS A 200 7.88 -28.42 -14.86
CA HIS A 200 6.72 -27.65 -15.32
C HIS A 200 7.08 -26.31 -15.98
N ASP A 201 6.33 -26.13 -17.06
CA ASP A 201 6.46 -25.24 -18.18
C ASP A 201 6.19 -23.76 -17.81
N ARG A 202 6.88 -22.88 -18.52
CA ARG A 202 6.79 -21.42 -18.40
C ARG A 202 5.91 -20.89 -19.51
N THR A 203 4.90 -20.08 -19.15
CA THR A 203 4.61 -18.84 -19.88
C THR A 203 3.69 -17.91 -19.09
N TYR A 204 4.12 -16.67 -18.83
CA TYR A 204 3.20 -15.54 -18.69
C TYR A 204 3.76 -14.38 -19.54
N GLY A 205 3.08 -14.12 -20.66
CA GLY A 205 3.19 -12.91 -21.45
C GLY A 205 2.23 -11.86 -20.90
N PHE A 206 2.66 -10.61 -20.87
CA PHE A 206 1.81 -9.46 -20.56
C PHE A 206 1.35 -8.86 -21.88
N ASP A 207 0.09 -9.09 -22.24
CA ASP A 207 -0.65 -8.26 -23.20
C ASP A 207 -1.73 -7.50 -22.42
N TYR A 208 -1.71 -6.18 -22.58
CA TYR A 208 -2.77 -5.29 -22.10
C TYR A 208 -3.83 -5.24 -23.17
N ASP A 209 -4.99 -5.83 -22.91
CA ASP A 209 -6.22 -5.46 -23.59
C ASP A 209 -7.35 -5.24 -22.58
N HIS A 210 -8.09 -4.18 -22.87
CA HIS A 210 -9.30 -3.76 -22.18
C HIS A 210 -10.40 -4.80 -22.38
N ASP A 211 -11.14 -5.12 -21.32
CA ASP A 211 -12.61 -5.12 -21.41
C ASP A 211 -13.26 -4.97 -20.04
N PHE A 212 -14.32 -4.17 -20.04
CA PHE A 212 -15.19 -3.82 -18.94
C PHE A 212 -16.06 -5.03 -18.58
N ASP A 213 -16.08 -5.44 -17.31
CA ASP A 213 -17.33 -5.93 -16.73
C ASP A 213 -17.39 -5.78 -15.20
N HIS A 214 -18.60 -5.49 -14.74
CA HIS A 214 -18.95 -5.25 -13.35
C HIS A 214 -18.88 -6.56 -12.53
N ASP A 215 -17.78 -6.78 -11.81
CA ASP A 215 -17.82 -7.56 -10.57
C ASP A 215 -16.67 -7.17 -9.64
N TYR A 216 -16.95 -7.00 -8.34
CA TYR A 216 -15.96 -6.60 -7.34
C TYR A 216 -14.99 -7.76 -7.05
N GLY A 217 -14.01 -8.02 -7.94
CA GLY A 217 -13.33 -9.31 -7.98
C GLY A 217 -11.80 -9.32 -8.04
N LEU A 218 -11.08 -8.63 -7.13
CA LEU A 218 -9.77 -9.15 -6.71
C LEU A 218 -10.00 -10.01 -5.47
N PRO A 219 -9.70 -11.33 -5.49
CA PRO A 219 -9.91 -12.18 -4.33
C PRO A 219 -9.07 -11.67 -3.16
N LEU A 220 -9.64 -11.71 -1.96
CA LEU A 220 -8.93 -11.42 -0.71
C LEU A 220 -7.64 -12.26 -0.65
N PRO A 221 -6.55 -11.76 -0.04
CA PRO A 221 -5.34 -12.54 0.14
C PRO A 221 -5.69 -13.92 0.72
N SER A 222 -5.29 -14.99 0.02
CA SER A 222 -5.48 -16.34 0.56
C SER A 222 -4.69 -16.44 1.86
N ALA A 223 -5.27 -17.07 2.88
CA ALA A 223 -4.65 -17.23 4.21
C ALA A 223 -3.29 -17.97 4.20
N PHE A 224 -2.82 -18.44 3.04
CA PHE A 224 -1.66 -19.33 2.88
C PHE A 224 -0.58 -18.85 1.89
N GLY A 225 -0.58 -17.59 1.43
CA GLY A 225 0.50 -17.05 0.58
C GLY A 225 0.69 -15.53 0.68
N CYS A 226 1.92 -15.06 0.91
CA CYS A 226 2.26 -13.62 0.80
C CYS A 226 2.28 -13.24 -0.68
N ASP A 227 1.16 -12.74 -1.22
CA ASP A 227 1.19 -12.06 -2.51
C ASP A 227 1.54 -10.59 -2.27
N CYS A 228 2.81 -10.38 -1.91
CA CYS A 228 3.32 -9.07 -1.57
C CYS A 228 3.24 -8.09 -2.78
N GLY A 229 3.15 -8.62 -4.02
CA GLY A 229 2.99 -7.89 -5.27
C GLY A 229 1.62 -7.22 -5.43
N ARG A 230 0.55 -7.87 -4.98
CA ARG A 230 -0.81 -7.32 -5.07
C ARG A 230 -1.00 -6.02 -4.31
N TYR A 231 -0.30 -5.79 -3.19
CA TYR A 231 -0.48 -4.55 -2.42
C TYR A 231 -0.05 -3.31 -3.21
N ALA A 232 1.00 -3.41 -4.03
CA ALA A 232 1.40 -2.31 -4.92
C ALA A 232 0.34 -2.07 -6.01
N GLU A 233 -0.17 -3.14 -6.61
CA GLU A 233 -1.28 -3.04 -7.56
C GLU A 233 -2.51 -2.39 -6.93
N MET A 234 -2.86 -2.76 -5.69
CA MET A 234 -4.00 -2.21 -4.96
C MET A 234 -3.83 -0.75 -4.55
N ALA A 235 -2.60 -0.23 -4.44
CA ALA A 235 -2.32 1.09 -3.88
C ALA A 235 -1.86 2.14 -4.90
N ILE A 236 -1.27 1.73 -6.03
CA ILE A 236 -0.74 2.66 -7.05
C ILE A 236 -1.79 2.90 -8.13
N ALA A 237 -2.30 4.13 -8.22
CA ALA A 237 -3.26 4.57 -9.24
C ALA A 237 -2.57 5.17 -10.47
N ARG A 238 -3.17 4.98 -11.65
CA ARG A 238 -2.71 5.52 -12.94
C ARG A 238 -3.36 6.87 -13.24
N ASP A 239 -4.59 7.06 -12.77
CA ASP A 239 -5.36 8.29 -12.92
C ASP A 239 -6.19 8.62 -11.67
N GLU A 240 -6.91 9.73 -11.75
CA GLU A 240 -7.69 10.26 -10.63
C GLU A 240 -8.93 9.43 -10.30
N GLY A 241 -9.57 8.83 -11.30
CA GLY A 241 -10.71 7.93 -11.08
C GLY A 241 -10.26 6.64 -10.39
N GLU A 242 -9.13 6.10 -10.83
CA GLU A 242 -8.52 4.93 -10.21
C GLU A 242 -8.02 5.24 -8.79
N TYR A 243 -7.51 6.45 -8.53
CA TYR A 243 -7.11 6.89 -7.20
C TYR A 243 -8.30 6.86 -6.21
N VAL A 244 -9.44 7.40 -6.62
CA VAL A 244 -10.68 7.36 -5.82
C VAL A 244 -11.14 5.92 -5.60
N LYS A 245 -11.16 5.11 -6.67
CA LYS A 245 -11.57 3.70 -6.61
C LYS A 245 -10.69 2.89 -5.65
N LYS A 246 -9.36 2.96 -5.78
CA LYS A 246 -8.42 2.22 -4.93
C LYS A 246 -8.50 2.62 -3.47
N ALA A 247 -8.75 3.90 -3.16
CA ALA A 247 -8.96 4.35 -1.79
C ALA A 247 -10.19 3.68 -1.15
N VAL A 248 -11.31 3.64 -1.87
CA VAL A 248 -12.55 3.00 -1.42
C VAL A 248 -12.38 1.48 -1.30
N ASP A 249 -11.77 0.85 -2.30
CA ASP A 249 -11.50 -0.60 -2.27
C ASP A 249 -10.57 -0.97 -1.10
N MET A 250 -9.54 -0.16 -0.83
CA MET A 250 -8.62 -0.31 0.30
C MET A 250 -9.34 -0.29 1.64
N ALA A 251 -10.26 0.66 1.84
CA ALA A 251 -11.11 0.70 3.01
C ALA A 251 -12.00 -0.55 3.11
N GLY A 252 -12.52 -1.03 1.97
CA GLY A 252 -13.27 -2.28 1.86
C GLY A 252 -12.48 -3.50 2.31
N TRP A 253 -11.24 -3.66 1.85
CA TRP A 253 -10.37 -4.78 2.23
C TRP A 253 -9.96 -4.73 3.72
N MET A 254 -9.62 -3.54 4.22
CA MET A 254 -9.34 -3.29 5.63
C MET A 254 -10.50 -3.72 6.54
N ARG A 255 -11.75 -3.57 6.08
CA ARG A 255 -12.94 -3.99 6.81
C ARG A 255 -13.20 -5.50 6.71
N LYS A 256 -12.99 -6.08 5.52
CA LYS A 256 -13.26 -7.50 5.24
C LYS A 256 -12.31 -8.44 5.96
N SER A 257 -11.03 -8.07 6.13
CA SER A 257 -10.03 -8.92 6.78
C SER A 257 -9.41 -8.24 8.01
N PRO A 258 -9.59 -8.79 9.23
CA PRO A 258 -8.89 -8.29 10.42
C PRO A 258 -7.38 -8.54 10.38
N LEU A 259 -6.92 -9.46 9.51
CA LEU A 259 -5.50 -9.78 9.32
C LEU A 259 -4.81 -8.90 8.28
N PHE A 260 -5.55 -8.09 7.53
CA PHE A 260 -5.04 -7.33 6.39
C PHE A 260 -3.76 -6.54 6.72
N ARG A 261 -3.76 -5.80 7.83
CA ARG A 261 -2.56 -5.05 8.28
C ARG A 261 -1.41 -5.95 8.69
N SER A 262 -1.68 -7.09 9.32
CA SER A 262 -0.64 -8.02 9.73
C SER A 262 0.01 -8.71 8.53
N GLU A 263 -0.80 -9.10 7.53
CA GLU A 263 -0.33 -9.69 6.28
C GLU A 263 0.50 -8.69 5.47
N MET A 264 -0.02 -7.47 5.30
CA MET A 264 0.71 -6.40 4.63
C MET A 264 1.98 -6.02 5.40
N GLY A 265 1.92 -5.97 6.74
CA GLY A 265 3.08 -5.75 7.59
C GLY A 265 4.16 -6.82 7.44
N ARG A 266 3.77 -8.09 7.25
CA ARG A 266 4.70 -9.17 6.93
C ARG A 266 5.36 -8.96 5.57
N CYS A 267 4.62 -8.51 4.56
CA CYS A 267 5.20 -8.15 3.25
C CYS A 267 6.27 -7.06 3.40
N ILE A 268 5.92 -6.02 4.14
CA ILE A 268 6.77 -4.85 4.35
C ILE A 268 8.01 -5.21 5.17
N SER A 269 7.89 -6.08 6.19
CA SER A 269 9.02 -6.47 7.04
C SER A 269 10.05 -7.32 6.33
N HIS A 270 9.65 -8.08 5.31
CA HIS A 270 10.57 -8.85 4.47
C HIS A 270 11.11 -8.04 3.28
N SER A 271 10.54 -6.84 3.05
CA SER A 271 10.98 -5.97 1.98
C SER A 271 12.29 -5.26 2.33
N PRO A 272 13.20 -5.10 1.34
CA PRO A 272 14.41 -4.29 1.48
C PRO A 272 14.13 -2.79 1.71
N VAL A 273 12.88 -2.32 1.62
CA VAL A 273 12.52 -0.90 1.78
C VAL A 273 12.97 -0.31 3.12
N PHE A 274 13.01 -1.13 4.18
CA PHE A 274 13.48 -0.75 5.52
C PHE A 274 14.77 -1.48 5.95
N ASP A 275 15.41 -2.23 5.05
CA ASP A 275 16.72 -2.85 5.31
C ASP A 275 17.83 -1.81 5.09
N VAL A 276 18.24 -1.18 6.19
CA VAL A 276 19.29 -0.15 6.20
C VAL A 276 20.62 -0.72 5.71
N ASP A 277 20.95 -1.95 6.08
CA ASP A 277 22.23 -2.56 5.71
C ASP A 277 22.27 -2.89 4.22
N ALA A 278 21.18 -3.42 3.65
CA ALA A 278 21.06 -3.60 2.20
C ALA A 278 21.18 -2.27 1.47
N LYS A 279 20.53 -1.20 1.98
CA LYS A 279 20.61 0.12 1.37
C LYS A 279 22.04 0.70 1.40
N VAL A 280 22.74 0.55 2.52
CA VAL A 280 24.14 0.98 2.66
C VAL A 280 25.03 0.22 1.68
N ARG A 281 24.87 -1.12 1.56
CA ARG A 281 25.60 -1.94 0.59
C ARG A 281 25.39 -1.45 -0.85
N ASP A 282 24.16 -1.12 -1.22
CA ASP A 282 23.83 -0.61 -2.56
C ASP A 282 24.45 0.77 -2.84
N ILE A 283 24.42 1.68 -1.85
CA ILE A 283 25.05 3.00 -1.97
C ILE A 283 26.57 2.85 -2.13
N VAL A 284 27.21 2.03 -1.31
CA VAL A 284 28.65 1.76 -1.40
C VAL A 284 29.01 1.17 -2.75
N ARG A 285 28.21 0.23 -3.27
CA ARG A 285 28.39 -0.34 -4.62
C ARG A 285 28.32 0.73 -5.71
N ALA A 286 27.29 1.59 -5.68
CA ALA A 286 27.13 2.67 -6.65
C ALA A 286 28.28 3.70 -6.61
N VAL A 287 28.78 4.03 -5.41
CA VAL A 287 29.92 4.93 -5.24
C VAL A 287 31.21 4.31 -5.79
N ARG A 288 31.47 3.02 -5.49
CA ARG A 288 32.64 2.30 -6.04
C ARG A 288 32.61 2.25 -7.56
N MET A 289 31.46 1.95 -8.15
CA MET A 289 31.28 1.96 -9.61
C MET A 289 31.57 3.34 -10.21
N SER A 290 31.09 4.41 -9.57
CA SER A 290 31.41 5.79 -9.99
C SER A 290 32.91 6.10 -9.95
N ILE A 291 33.63 5.58 -8.94
CA ILE A 291 35.09 5.72 -8.83
C ILE A 291 35.80 4.95 -9.95
N ASP A 292 35.37 3.73 -10.24
CA ASP A 292 35.97 2.88 -11.26
C ASP A 292 35.81 3.47 -12.67
N VAL A 293 34.63 4.02 -13.00
CA VAL A 293 34.40 4.76 -14.26
C VAL A 293 35.35 5.95 -14.41
N LYS A 294 35.57 6.69 -13.32
CA LYS A 294 36.50 7.83 -13.32
C LYS A 294 37.95 7.36 -13.52
N ARG A 295 38.35 6.24 -12.91
CA ARG A 295 39.69 5.65 -13.05
C ARG A 295 39.95 5.09 -14.45
N SER A 296 38.92 4.58 -15.12
CA SER A 296 39.02 4.08 -16.49
C SER A 296 38.97 5.18 -17.56
N GLY A 297 39.19 6.45 -17.20
CA GLY A 297 39.18 7.57 -18.14
C GLY A 297 37.81 7.88 -18.73
N GLY A 298 36.72 7.53 -18.03
CA GLY A 298 35.35 7.78 -18.52
C GLY A 298 34.87 6.81 -19.59
N VAL A 299 35.61 5.72 -19.87
CA VAL A 299 35.11 4.65 -20.74
C VAL A 299 33.89 4.01 -20.08
N GLU A 300 32.71 4.31 -20.62
CA GLU A 300 31.44 3.80 -20.15
C GLU A 300 31.34 2.29 -20.47
N ARG A 301 31.74 1.45 -19.51
CA ARG A 301 31.28 0.06 -19.51
C ARG A 301 29.82 0.07 -19.10
N ARG A 302 28.95 -0.70 -19.76
CA ARG A 302 27.55 -0.89 -19.32
C ARG A 302 27.55 -1.40 -17.87
N MET A 303 27.34 -0.48 -16.93
CA MET A 303 27.40 -0.72 -15.51
C MET A 303 25.97 -0.66 -14.96
N HIS A 304 25.37 -1.81 -14.72
CA HIS A 304 24.06 -1.90 -14.09
C HIS A 304 24.23 -2.00 -12.57
N VAL A 305 23.71 -1.03 -11.83
CA VAL A 305 23.59 -1.15 -10.37
C VAL A 305 22.37 -2.03 -10.10
N VAL A 306 22.60 -3.27 -9.68
CA VAL A 306 21.54 -4.08 -9.07
C VAL A 306 21.25 -3.47 -7.70
N VAL A 307 20.03 -2.94 -7.57
CA VAL A 307 19.51 -2.36 -6.32
C VAL A 307 18.74 -3.46 -5.61
N SER A 308 19.07 -3.76 -4.36
CA SER A 308 18.40 -4.79 -3.55
C SER A 308 16.89 -4.61 -3.48
N ALA A 309 16.41 -3.36 -3.56
CA ALA A 309 15.00 -2.98 -3.55
C ALA A 309 14.19 -3.40 -4.78
N PHE A 310 14.84 -3.82 -5.86
CA PHE A 310 14.18 -4.19 -7.11
C PHE A 310 14.76 -5.49 -7.63
N PRO A 311 13.96 -6.35 -8.28
CA PRO A 311 14.52 -7.50 -8.95
C PRO A 311 15.51 -7.00 -10.03
N PRO A 312 16.59 -7.74 -10.31
CA PRO A 312 17.45 -7.39 -11.44
C PRO A 312 16.56 -7.28 -12.68
N THR A 313 16.59 -6.12 -13.35
CA THR A 313 15.87 -5.92 -14.60
C THR A 313 16.27 -7.03 -15.55
N SER A 314 15.35 -7.94 -15.88
CA SER A 314 15.61 -8.94 -16.90
C SER A 314 16.06 -8.20 -18.15
N GLN A 315 17.21 -8.56 -18.72
CA GLN A 315 17.75 -8.00 -19.95
C GLN A 315 16.86 -8.37 -21.17
N ARG A 316 15.57 -8.04 -21.15
CA ARG A 316 14.60 -8.24 -22.23
C ARG A 316 14.44 -6.96 -23.06
N GLU A 317 15.55 -6.30 -23.38
CA GLU A 317 15.67 -5.32 -24.46
C GLU A 317 16.99 -5.54 -25.22
N ARG A 318 17.25 -6.79 -25.59
CA ARG A 318 18.33 -7.17 -26.51
C ARG A 318 17.77 -8.00 -27.66
N SER A 319 16.85 -7.44 -28.43
CA SER A 319 16.49 -7.93 -29.78
C SER A 319 15.42 -7.05 -30.45
N ARG A 320 15.62 -5.73 -30.52
CA ARG A 320 14.96 -4.86 -31.52
C ARG A 320 15.90 -3.71 -31.88
N ASN A 321 16.81 -4.02 -32.78
CA ASN A 321 17.41 -3.21 -33.86
C ASN A 321 18.78 -3.80 -34.22
#